data_AF-A0A2D0JJL0-F1
#
_entry.id   AF-A0A2D0JJL0-F1
#
_cell.length_a   1.000
_cell.length_b   1.000
_cell.length_c   1.000
_cell.angle_alpha   90.00
_cell.angle_beta   90.00
_cell.angle_gamma   90.00
#
_symmetry.space_group_name_H-M   'P 1'
#
loop_
_entity.id
_entity.type
_entity.pdbx_description
1 polymer ?
#
loop_
_entity_poly.entity_id
_entity_poly.type
_entity_poly.pdbx_seq_one_letter_code
_entity_poly.pdbx_strand_id
1 'polypeptide(L)'
;MPSLNKSNVHITRIDYDYDTKKIVFYFLHDNVEKLFSTTAEDLGKIQLISATSELEEFLTCLLSIDFEVIQRFHRITWDYIKKRREIIFPVQLI
;
A
#
# COMPACT_ATOMS: atom_id res chain seq x y z
N MET A 1 30.00 -8.89 -8.47
CA MET A 1 28.60 -9.20 -8.82
C MET A 1 27.79 -7.94 -8.61
N PRO A 2 26.89 -7.57 -9.54
CA PRO A 2 26.14 -6.33 -9.41
C PRO A 2 25.33 -6.34 -8.11
N SER A 3 25.37 -5.19 -7.45
CA SER A 3 24.81 -4.85 -6.15
C SER A 3 23.36 -5.26 -5.97
N LEU A 4 22.99 -5.62 -4.74
CA LEU A 4 21.61 -5.88 -4.29
C LEU A 4 20.61 -4.95 -4.98
N ASN A 5 19.76 -5.51 -5.85
CA ASN A 5 18.55 -4.81 -6.26
C ASN A 5 17.69 -4.69 -5.00
N LYS A 6 17.71 -3.51 -4.37
CA LYS A 6 16.65 -3.12 -3.46
C LYS A 6 15.38 -3.15 -4.30
N SER A 7 14.48 -4.10 -4.05
CA SER A 7 13.19 -4.19 -4.72
C SER A 7 12.51 -2.83 -4.63
N ASN A 8 12.44 -2.13 -5.76
CA ASN A 8 11.95 -0.76 -5.77
C ASN A 8 10.44 -0.84 -5.96
N VAL A 9 9.70 -0.65 -4.88
CA VAL A 9 8.25 -0.76 -4.88
C VAL A 9 7.67 0.61 -4.70
N HIS A 10 6.81 1.02 -5.63
CA HIS A 10 6.05 2.26 -5.53
C HIS A 10 4.56 1.98 -5.49
N ILE A 11 3.82 2.82 -4.76
CA ILE A 11 2.39 2.99 -4.97
C ILE A 11 2.24 4.10 -6.01
N THR A 12 1.72 3.80 -7.18
CA THR A 12 1.54 4.77 -8.26
C THR A 12 0.18 5.45 -8.21
N ARG A 13 -0.80 4.81 -7.56
CA ARG A 13 -2.14 5.34 -7.38
C ARG A 13 -2.88 4.58 -6.27
N ILE A 14 -3.78 5.28 -5.61
CA ILE A 14 -4.80 4.71 -4.73
C ILE A 14 -6.14 5.22 -5.21
N ASP A 15 -7.12 4.33 -5.36
CA ASP A 15 -8.52 4.69 -5.56
C ASP A 15 -9.31 4.24 -4.34
N TYR A 16 -10.11 5.15 -3.77
CA TYR A 16 -10.95 4.86 -2.61
C TYR A 16 -12.39 5.30 -2.87
N ASP A 17 -13.31 4.35 -2.70
CA ASP A 17 -14.74 4.57 -2.77
C ASP A 17 -15.28 4.78 -1.35
N TYR A 18 -15.83 5.97 -1.09
CA TYR A 18 -16.29 6.36 0.24
C TYR A 18 -17.58 5.65 0.66
N ASP A 19 -18.38 5.16 -0.28
CA ASP A 19 -19.68 4.54 -0.01
C ASP A 19 -19.50 3.07 0.34
N THR A 20 -18.76 2.34 -0.50
CA THR A 20 -18.49 0.90 -0.36
C THR A 20 -17.28 0.61 0.53
N LYS A 21 -16.48 1.63 0.87
CA LYS A 21 -15.21 1.50 1.61
C LYS A 21 -14.16 0.66 0.87
N LYS A 22 -14.36 0.41 -0.41
CA LYS A 22 -13.44 -0.33 -1.25
C LYS A 22 -12.22 0.54 -1.56
N ILE A 23 -11.04 -0.06 -1.45
CA ILE A 23 -9.77 0.54 -1.82
C ILE A 23 -9.08 -0.32 -2.87
N VAL A 24 -8.52 0.34 -3.89
CA VAL A 24 -7.70 -0.29 -4.92
C VAL A 24 -6.33 0.35 -4.92
N PHE A 25 -5.30 -0.48 -4.79
CA PHE A 25 -3.91 -0.08 -4.80
C PHE A 25 -3.28 -0.45 -6.14
N TYR A 26 -2.56 0.50 -6.72
CA TYR A 26 -1.75 0.32 -7.92
C TYR A 26 -0.28 0.37 -7.50
N PHE A 27 0.40 -0.77 -7.58
CA PHE A 27 1.81 -0.89 -7.27
C PHE A 27 2.64 -1.01 -8.55
N LEU A 28 3.83 -0.43 -8.55
CA LEU A 28 4.86 -0.71 -9.54
C LEU A 28 6.02 -1.41 -8.82
N HIS A 29 6.31 -2.65 -9.22
CA HIS A 29 7.41 -3.45 -8.70
C HIS A 29 8.23 -4.00 -9.87
N ASP A 30 9.49 -3.61 -9.97
CA ASP A 30 10.41 -4.02 -11.06
C ASP A 30 9.81 -3.77 -12.46
N ASN A 31 9.17 -2.62 -12.66
CA ASN A 31 8.46 -2.21 -13.87
C ASN A 31 7.22 -3.06 -14.22
N VAL A 32 6.75 -3.90 -13.30
CA VAL A 32 5.51 -4.65 -13.43
C VAL A 32 4.44 -4.00 -12.55
N GLU A 33 3.31 -3.65 -13.15
CA GLU A 33 2.16 -3.16 -12.40
C GLU A 33 1.43 -4.30 -11.71
N LYS A 34 1.12 -4.12 -10.42
CA LYS A 34 0.30 -5.03 -9.63
C LYS A 34 -0.88 -4.28 -9.05
N LEU A 35 -2.06 -4.89 -9.13
CA LEU A 35 -3.29 -4.31 -8.65
C LEU A 35 -3.86 -5.17 -7.52
N PHE A 36 -4.19 -4.54 -6.40
CA PHE A 36 -4.87 -5.22 -5.30
C PHE A 36 -6.08 -4.42 -4.86
N SER A 37 -7.20 -5.12 -4.65
CA SER A 37 -8.44 -4.53 -4.16
C SER A 37 -8.77 -5.10 -2.80
N THR A 38 -9.23 -4.24 -1.89
CA THR A 38 -9.69 -4.65 -0.57
C THR A 38 -10.64 -3.61 0.03
N THR A 39 -10.94 -3.69 1.33
CA THR A 39 -11.82 -2.79 2.08
C THR A 39 -11.09 -2.14 3.25
N ALA A 40 -11.44 -0.89 3.55
CA ALA A 40 -10.91 -0.15 4.70
C ALA A 40 -12.02 0.16 5.71
N GLU A 41 -11.81 -0.16 6.97
CA GLU A 41 -12.76 0.09 8.05
C GLU A 41 -12.14 1.01 9.12
N ASP A 42 -12.86 2.08 9.46
CA ASP A 42 -12.50 2.98 10.56
C ASP A 42 -13.46 2.72 11.74
N LEU A 43 -12.97 2.00 12.75
CA LEU A 43 -13.68 1.71 14.00
C LEU A 43 -13.39 2.78 15.07
N GLY A 44 -13.13 4.02 14.62
CA GLY A 44 -12.85 5.19 15.45
C GLY A 44 -11.40 5.24 15.94
N LYS A 45 -11.07 4.43 16.95
CA LYS A 45 -9.69 4.34 17.47
C LYS A 45 -8.82 3.37 16.69
N ILE A 46 -9.43 2.44 15.95
CA ILE A 46 -8.74 1.37 15.23
C ILE A 46 -9.05 1.53 13.74
N GLN A 47 -7.99 1.47 12.94
CA GLN A 47 -8.01 1.65 11.50
C GLN A 47 -7.55 0.35 10.83
N LEU A 48 -8.49 -0.33 10.18
CA LEU A 48 -8.29 -1.65 9.59
C LEU A 48 -8.28 -1.55 8.07
N ILE A 49 -7.33 -2.23 7.45
CA ILE A 49 -7.35 -2.52 6.03
C ILE A 49 -7.48 -4.03 5.95
N SER A 50 -8.61 -4.53 5.46
CA SER A 50 -8.74 -5.94 5.14
C SER A 50 -7.64 -6.27 4.12
N ALA A 51 -7.04 -7.46 4.16
CA ALA A 51 -6.13 -7.88 3.11
C ALA A 51 -6.72 -9.12 2.44
N THR A 52 -6.75 -9.12 1.11
CA THR A 52 -6.89 -10.38 0.38
C THR A 52 -5.62 -11.20 0.59
N SER A 53 -5.69 -12.51 0.45
CA SER A 53 -4.51 -13.39 0.59
C SER A 53 -3.35 -12.95 -0.31
N GLU A 54 -3.64 -12.45 -1.52
CA GLU A 54 -2.64 -11.95 -2.45
C GLU A 54 -1.96 -10.65 -1.98
N LEU A 55 -2.73 -9.70 -1.43
CA LEU A 55 -2.17 -8.47 -0.88
C LEU A 55 -1.35 -8.75 0.38
N GLU A 56 -1.83 -9.65 1.23
CA GLU A 56 -1.13 -10.08 2.44
C GLU A 56 0.19 -10.78 2.10
N GLU A 57 0.18 -11.70 1.15
CA GLU A 57 1.39 -12.38 0.67
C GLU A 57 2.37 -11.37 0.08
N PHE A 58 1.90 -10.45 -0.77
CA PHE A 58 2.73 -9.41 -1.34
C PHE A 58 3.39 -8.54 -0.27
N LEU A 59 2.61 -8.01 0.67
CA LEU A 59 3.13 -7.19 1.78
C LEU A 59 4.06 -7.99 2.71
N THR A 60 3.82 -9.28 2.90
CA THR A 60 4.70 -10.17 3.69
C THR A 60 6.03 -10.40 2.99
N CYS A 61 6.05 -10.57 1.66
CA CYS A 61 7.30 -10.60 0.90
C CYS A 61 8.10 -9.30 1.07
N LEU A 62 7.41 -8.15 1.04
CA LEU A 62 8.03 -6.85 1.25
C LEU A 62 8.60 -6.69 2.67
N LEU A 63 7.92 -7.23 3.68
CA LEU A 63 8.37 -7.18 5.09
C LEU A 63 9.74 -7.86 5.27
N SER A 64 10.05 -8.90 4.48
CA SER A 64 11.35 -9.58 4.53
C SER A 64 12.51 -8.71 4.03
N ILE A 65 12.21 -7.66 3.27
CA ILE A 65 13.17 -6.71 2.71
C ILE A 65 13.28 -5.48 3.61
N ASP A 66 12.14 -4.98 4.09
CA ASP A 66 12.04 -3.77 4.90
C ASP A 66 10.92 -3.91 5.95
N PHE A 67 11.31 -3.99 7.23
CA PHE A 67 10.37 -4.25 8.33
C PHE A 67 9.39 -3.10 8.58
N GLU A 68 9.69 -1.88 8.11
CA GLU A 68 8.82 -0.71 8.28
C GLU A 68 7.80 -0.59 7.15
N VAL A 69 7.87 -1.43 6.12
CA VAL A 69 7.04 -1.32 4.92
C VAL A 69 5.55 -1.32 5.24
N ILE A 70 5.12 -2.13 6.21
CA ILE A 70 3.71 -2.22 6.63
C ILE A 70 3.27 -0.93 7.29
N GLN A 71 4.12 -0.30 8.11
CA GLN A 71 3.81 0.97 8.77
C GLN A 71 3.74 2.11 7.75
N ARG A 72 4.67 2.16 6.78
CA ARG A 72 4.63 3.11 5.67
C ARG A 72 3.38 2.93 4.83
N PHE A 73 3.06 1.71 4.43
CA PHE A 73 1.86 1.37 3.66
C PHE A 73 0.59 1.83 4.38
N HIS A 74 0.46 1.50 5.67
CA HIS A 74 -0.70 1.86 6.49
C HIS A 74 -0.82 3.40 6.60
N ARG A 75 0.28 4.09 6.88
CA ARG A 75 0.30 5.56 6.97
C ARG A 75 -0.11 6.22 5.65
N ILE A 76 0.48 5.84 4.52
CA ILE A 76 0.16 6.40 3.20
C ILE A 76 -1.33 6.19 2.89
N THR A 77 -1.83 4.98 3.15
CA THR A 77 -3.22 4.63 2.91
C THR A 77 -4.18 5.51 3.71
N TRP A 78 -3.95 5.68 5.01
CA TRP A 78 -4.83 6.47 5.86
C TRP A 78 -4.68 7.97 5.70
N ASP A 79 -3.47 8.46 5.38
CA ASP A 79 -3.26 9.86 5.02
C ASP A 79 -4.06 10.20 3.73
N TYR A 80 -4.10 9.28 2.77
CA TYR A 80 -4.93 9.38 1.55
C TYR A 80 -6.43 9.33 1.87
N ILE A 81 -6.92 8.28 2.54
CA ILE A 81 -8.34 8.09 2.85
C ILE A 81 -8.90 9.27 3.65
N LYS A 82 -8.15 9.74 4.67
CA LYS A 82 -8.61 10.83 5.54
C LYS A 82 -8.32 12.22 4.98
N LYS A 83 -7.72 12.31 3.78
CA LYS A 83 -7.27 13.57 3.16
C LYS A 83 -6.45 14.44 4.12
N ARG A 84 -5.67 13.81 5.01
CA ARG A 84 -4.86 14.52 6.03
C ARG A 84 -3.68 15.25 5.41
N ARG A 85 -3.19 14.71 4.30
CA ARG A 85 -2.08 15.26 3.51
C ARG A 85 -2.39 15.03 2.04
N GLU A 86 -1.92 15.96 1.21
CA GLU A 86 -1.86 15.71 -0.22
C GLU A 86 -0.80 14.64 -0.47
N ILE A 87 -1.24 13.50 -1.00
CA ILE A 87 -0.35 12.41 -1.40
C ILE A 87 -0.04 12.60 -2.88
N ILE A 88 1.23 12.91 -3.17
CA ILE A 88 1.72 13.06 -4.54
C ILE A 88 2.29 11.72 -4.97
N PHE A 89 1.70 11.14 -6.01
CA PHE A 89 2.15 9.88 -6.59
C PHE A 89 3.21 10.10 -7.69
N PRO A 90 4.11 9.14 -7.93
CA PRO A 90 4.25 7.86 -7.21
C PRO A 90 4.90 8.05 -5.83
N VAL A 91 4.48 7.23 -4.86
CA VAL A 91 5.07 7.20 -3.51
C VAL A 91 5.92 5.95 -3.38
N GLN A 92 7.19 6.11 -2.98
CA GLN A 92 8.07 4.98 -2.73
C GLN A 92 7.67 4.25 -1.44
N LEU A 93 7.59 2.93 -1.52
CA LEU A 93 7.25 2.03 -0.43
C LEU A 93 8.47 1.26 0.08
N ILE A 94 9.38 0.82 -0.81
CA ILE A 94 10.72 0.27 -0.52
C ILE A 94 11.77 0.99 -1.36
#